data_AF-A0A955HP91-F1
#
_entry.id   AF-A0A955HP91-F1
#
_cell.length_a   1.000
_cell.length_b   1.000
_cell.length_c   1.000
_cell.angle_alpha   90.00
_cell.angle_beta   90.00
_cell.angle_gamma   90.00
#
_symmetry.space_group_name_H-M   'P 1'
#
loop_
_entity.id
_entity.type
_entity.pdbx_description
1 polymer ?
#
loop_
_entity_poly.entity_id
_entity_poly.type
_entity_poly.pdbx_seq_one_letter_code
_entity_poly.pdbx_strand_id
1 'polypeptide(L)'
;TPQAQGGTIPSLWALANHMFFIDDIPLIGKLLPSTQHTGKSGRAQKIGNNELIPMGWVGGTALFANKQMLTEIGSFDENIFMYGEDIELCMRAHRHHWDVAIHPAAKIIHLQNQSSSSKNAVIGELLGYLYIWSKHKPLWQMNVARFILSLGCLLRFTIFDTILPDEHKAVLYREALHEVRQYK
;
A
#
# COMPACT_ATOMS: atom_id res chain seq x y z
N THR A 1 5.74 -13.34 -12.84
CA THR A 1 6.93 -13.09 -11.98
C THR A 1 6.48 -13.06 -10.53
N PRO A 2 7.33 -13.41 -9.54
CA PRO A 2 6.96 -13.26 -8.14
C PRO A 2 6.65 -11.79 -7.83
N GLN A 3 5.46 -11.52 -7.30
CA GLN A 3 5.06 -10.19 -6.84
C GLN A 3 5.13 -10.21 -5.31
N ALA A 4 5.97 -9.36 -4.74
CA ALA A 4 5.97 -9.11 -3.31
C ALA A 4 4.64 -8.45 -2.94
N GLN A 5 3.92 -8.99 -1.95
CA GLN A 5 2.66 -8.44 -1.44
C GLN A 5 2.89 -7.93 -0.02
N GLY A 6 3.29 -6.67 0.09
CA GLY A 6 3.50 -5.99 1.35
C GLY A 6 4.29 -4.70 1.21
N GLY A 7 4.54 -4.03 2.32
CA GLY A 7 5.25 -2.76 2.33
C GLY A 7 5.71 -2.35 3.71
N THR A 8 6.18 -1.10 3.83
CA THR A 8 6.45 -0.48 5.13
C THR A 8 5.18 0.04 5.77
N ILE A 9 5.16 0.16 7.10
CA ILE A 9 4.02 0.78 7.81
C ILE A 9 3.82 2.18 7.24
N PRO A 10 2.57 2.56 6.91
CA PRO A 10 2.29 3.87 6.34
C PRO A 10 2.82 5.01 7.23
N SER A 11 3.64 5.83 6.60
CA SER A 11 4.23 7.06 7.14
C SER A 11 4.25 8.10 6.04
N LEU A 12 4.32 9.39 6.39
CA LEU A 12 4.35 10.47 5.39
C LEU A 12 5.54 10.31 4.44
N TRP A 13 6.69 9.86 4.95
CA TRP A 13 7.89 9.65 4.15
C TRP A 13 7.73 8.47 3.18
N ALA A 14 7.25 7.32 3.67
CA ALA A 14 6.98 6.16 2.81
C ALA A 14 5.93 6.48 1.74
N LEU A 15 4.92 7.27 2.10
CA LEU A 15 3.85 7.69 1.19
C LEU A 15 4.39 8.65 0.13
N ALA A 16 5.23 9.62 0.50
CA ALA A 16 5.86 10.53 -0.45
C ALA A 16 6.77 9.81 -1.43
N ASN A 17 7.58 8.85 -0.95
CA ASN A 17 8.44 8.06 -1.82
C ASN A 17 7.63 7.33 -2.89
N HIS A 18 6.59 6.60 -2.46
CA HIS A 18 5.67 5.90 -3.36
C HIS A 18 4.95 6.86 -4.32
N MET A 19 4.34 7.93 -3.79
CA MET A 19 3.53 8.86 -4.59
C MET A 19 4.35 9.74 -5.54
N PHE A 20 5.67 9.84 -5.36
CA PHE A 20 6.53 10.62 -6.27
C PHE A 20 7.54 9.76 -7.04
N PHE A 21 7.34 8.44 -7.09
CA PHE A 21 8.21 7.48 -7.80
C PHE A 21 9.67 7.49 -7.30
N ILE A 22 9.93 7.95 -6.06
CA ILE A 22 11.27 8.03 -5.50
C ILE A 22 11.78 6.61 -5.17
N ASP A 23 10.88 5.71 -4.79
CA ASP A 23 11.15 4.29 -4.59
C ASP A 23 11.42 3.51 -5.88
N ASP A 24 11.07 4.06 -7.05
CA ASP A 24 11.39 3.50 -8.36
C ASP A 24 12.74 3.98 -8.91
N ILE A 25 13.40 4.96 -8.27
CA ILE A 25 14.71 5.46 -8.69
C ILE A 25 15.75 4.33 -8.58
N PRO A 26 16.49 4.02 -9.66
CA PRO A 26 17.53 2.99 -9.63
C PRO A 26 18.54 3.21 -8.49
N LEU A 27 18.96 2.12 -7.84
CA LEU A 27 19.91 2.06 -6.72
C LEU A 27 19.37 2.63 -5.39
N ILE A 28 18.82 3.85 -5.41
CA ILE A 28 18.38 4.56 -4.20
C ILE A 28 17.04 4.01 -3.69
N GLY A 29 16.12 3.69 -4.59
CA GLY A 29 14.76 3.28 -4.22
C GLY A 29 14.69 2.03 -3.33
N LYS A 30 15.68 1.13 -3.42
CA LYS A 30 15.78 -0.07 -2.56
C LYS A 30 16.07 0.24 -1.08
N LEU A 31 16.62 1.42 -0.79
CA LEU A 31 16.96 1.85 0.57
C LEU A 31 15.83 2.65 1.21
N LEU A 32 14.92 3.18 0.39
CA LEU A 32 13.83 4.03 0.84
C LEU A 32 12.64 3.20 1.30
N PRO A 33 11.93 3.62 2.35
CA PRO A 33 10.66 3.02 2.70
C PRO A 33 9.62 3.40 1.64
N SER A 34 8.77 2.45 1.29
CA SER A 34 7.60 2.69 0.44
C SER A 34 6.38 2.05 1.08
N THR A 35 5.21 2.69 0.95
CA THR A 35 3.97 2.09 1.46
C THR A 35 3.62 0.83 0.69
N GLN A 36 4.03 0.73 -0.57
CA GLN A 36 3.89 -0.46 -1.40
C GLN A 36 5.26 -0.89 -1.89
N HIS A 37 5.72 -2.11 -1.57
CA HIS A 37 6.91 -2.65 -2.21
C HIS A 37 6.54 -3.21 -3.59
N THR A 38 6.33 -2.32 -4.56
CA THR A 38 6.12 -2.68 -5.97
C THR A 38 7.43 -2.66 -6.75
N GLY A 39 7.48 -3.37 -7.88
CA GLY A 39 8.58 -3.24 -8.84
C GLY A 39 9.98 -3.58 -8.31
N LYS A 40 10.92 -2.63 -8.44
CA LYS A 40 12.37 -2.80 -8.20
C LYS A 40 12.80 -2.60 -6.74
N SER A 41 11.92 -2.03 -5.91
CA SER A 41 12.15 -1.78 -4.47
C SER A 41 11.84 -3.00 -3.60
N GLY A 42 11.32 -4.09 -4.19
CA GLY A 42 10.89 -5.31 -3.50
C GLY A 42 11.96 -5.96 -2.63
N ARG A 43 11.99 -5.62 -1.34
CA ARG A 43 12.81 -6.30 -0.31
C ARG A 43 12.55 -7.81 -0.26
N ALA A 44 11.36 -8.25 -0.68
CA ALA A 44 10.99 -9.66 -0.71
C ALA A 44 11.58 -10.46 -1.88
N GLN A 45 12.44 -9.88 -2.74
CA GLN A 45 13.10 -10.63 -3.82
C GLN A 45 14.30 -11.48 -3.37
N LYS A 46 14.69 -11.48 -2.08
CA LYS A 46 15.71 -12.40 -1.57
C LYS A 46 15.13 -13.80 -1.37
N ILE A 47 15.03 -14.53 -2.49
CA ILE A 47 14.79 -15.98 -2.53
C ILE A 47 16.14 -16.66 -2.28
N GLY A 48 16.48 -16.96 -1.03
CA GLY A 48 17.76 -17.62 -0.77
C GLY A 48 17.83 -18.30 0.59
N ASN A 49 17.38 -17.61 1.63
CA ASN A 49 17.34 -18.15 2.98
C ASN A 49 15.89 -18.43 3.35
N ASN A 50 15.63 -19.56 4.02
CA ASN A 50 14.29 -19.92 4.54
C ASN A 50 13.91 -19.07 5.78
N GLU A 51 14.47 -17.87 5.87
CA GLU A 51 14.27 -16.91 6.94
C GLU A 51 13.05 -16.05 6.63
N LEU A 52 12.28 -15.74 7.66
CA LEU A 52 11.17 -14.81 7.55
C LEU A 52 11.69 -13.42 7.19
N ILE A 53 11.06 -12.77 6.22
CA ILE A 53 11.38 -11.41 5.81
C ILE A 53 10.45 -10.46 6.57
N PRO A 54 10.93 -9.66 7.54
CA PRO A 54 10.08 -8.75 8.30
C PRO A 54 9.46 -7.68 7.42
N MET A 55 8.20 -7.37 7.65
CA MET A 55 7.42 -6.42 6.85
C MET A 55 6.60 -5.50 7.76
N GLY A 56 6.30 -4.30 7.25
CA GLY A 56 5.37 -3.40 7.93
C GLY A 56 3.92 -3.87 7.80
N TRP A 57 3.58 -4.40 6.63
CA TRP A 57 2.31 -5.07 6.36
C TRP A 57 2.49 -6.09 5.23
N VAL A 58 1.55 -7.02 5.11
CA VAL A 58 1.50 -8.03 4.06
C VAL A 58 0.11 -8.08 3.42
N GLY A 59 0.04 -8.41 2.13
CA GLY A 59 -1.21 -8.36 1.40
C GLY A 59 -2.22 -9.44 1.81
N GLY A 60 -3.49 -9.04 1.93
CA GLY A 60 -4.62 -9.94 2.26
C GLY A 60 -4.89 -11.04 1.23
N THR A 61 -4.26 -10.98 0.04
CA THR A 61 -4.38 -11.99 -1.03
C THR A 61 -4.03 -13.41 -0.55
N ALA A 62 -3.05 -13.54 0.34
CA ALA A 62 -2.72 -14.79 1.01
C ALA A 62 -2.08 -14.50 2.38
N LEU A 63 -2.94 -14.40 3.39
CA LEU A 63 -2.56 -14.10 4.76
C LEU A 63 -2.78 -15.33 5.65
N PHE A 64 -1.79 -15.63 6.49
CA PHE A 64 -1.95 -16.55 7.61
C PHE A 64 -1.82 -15.76 8.91
N ALA A 65 -2.83 -15.86 9.79
CA ALA A 65 -2.90 -15.07 11.02
C ALA A 65 -3.06 -15.99 12.24
N ASN A 66 -2.36 -15.67 13.33
CA ASN A 66 -2.48 -16.39 14.59
C ASN A 66 -3.86 -16.13 15.22
N LYS A 67 -4.57 -17.19 15.62
CA LYS A 67 -5.89 -17.07 16.27
C LYS A 67 -5.85 -16.26 17.57
N GLN A 68 -4.80 -16.41 18.36
CA GLN A 68 -4.60 -15.65 19.60
C GLN A 68 -4.46 -14.15 19.29
N MET A 69 -3.66 -13.79 18.27
CA MET A 69 -3.52 -12.41 17.82
C MET A 69 -4.88 -11.82 17.43
N LEU A 70 -5.67 -12.53 16.61
CA LEU A 70 -7.00 -12.05 16.20
C LEU A 70 -7.99 -11.94 17.37
N THR A 71 -7.86 -12.79 18.39
CA THR A 71 -8.69 -12.72 19.60
C THR A 71 -8.31 -11.51 20.46
N GLU A 72 -7.03 -11.14 20.48
CA GLU A 72 -6.51 -10.01 21.24
C GLU A 72 -6.85 -8.67 20.58
N ILE A 73 -6.57 -8.53 19.28
CA ILE A 73 -6.64 -7.23 18.59
C ILE A 73 -7.91 -7.06 17.74
N GLY A 74 -8.65 -8.15 17.51
CA GLY A 74 -9.81 -8.21 16.60
C GLY A 74 -9.43 -8.58 15.16
N SER A 75 -10.42 -9.02 14.38
CA SER A 75 -10.31 -9.33 12.95
C SER A 75 -10.20 -8.07 12.08
N PHE A 76 -10.45 -8.16 10.77
CA PHE A 76 -10.49 -7.00 9.88
C PHE A 76 -11.49 -5.93 10.36
N ASP A 77 -11.17 -4.67 10.08
CA ASP A 77 -12.07 -3.55 10.33
C ASP A 77 -13.20 -3.55 9.30
N GLU A 78 -14.43 -3.77 9.74
CA GLU A 78 -15.62 -3.81 8.88
C GLU A 78 -15.93 -2.48 8.18
N ASN A 79 -15.32 -1.38 8.62
CA ASN A 79 -15.42 -0.08 7.93
C ASN A 79 -14.51 0.01 6.69
N ILE A 80 -13.63 -0.97 6.46
CA ILE A 80 -12.76 -1.05 5.30
C ILE A 80 -13.13 -2.32 4.52
N PHE A 81 -13.77 -2.16 3.37
CA PHE A 81 -14.16 -3.31 2.56
C PHE A 81 -12.98 -3.90 1.76
N MET A 82 -12.21 -3.06 1.06
CA MET A 82 -11.04 -3.46 0.27
C MET A 82 -10.03 -2.32 0.15
N TYR A 83 -8.76 -2.70 -0.01
CA TYR A 83 -7.59 -1.83 -0.25
C TYR A 83 -7.20 -0.96 0.95
N GLY A 84 -7.03 -1.60 2.12
CA GLY A 84 -6.42 -1.00 3.30
C GLY A 84 -6.67 -1.78 4.59
N GLU A 85 -7.59 -2.75 4.57
CA GLU A 85 -7.97 -3.62 5.67
C GLU A 85 -6.81 -4.48 6.17
N ASP A 86 -5.95 -4.94 5.26
CA ASP A 86 -4.77 -5.73 5.54
C ASP A 86 -3.65 -4.87 6.16
N ILE A 87 -3.44 -3.65 5.64
CA ILE A 87 -2.53 -2.66 6.21
C ILE A 87 -2.98 -2.27 7.62
N GLU A 88 -4.27 -1.99 7.82
CA GLU A 88 -4.84 -1.61 9.12
C GLU A 88 -4.67 -2.72 10.16
N LEU A 89 -4.98 -3.98 9.78
CA LEU A 89 -4.79 -5.14 10.65
C LEU A 89 -3.32 -5.31 11.04
N CYS A 90 -2.39 -5.20 10.08
CA CYS A 90 -0.95 -5.28 10.35
C CYS A 90 -0.49 -4.14 11.27
N MET A 91 -1.05 -2.93 11.12
CA MET A 91 -0.73 -1.81 12.01
C MET A 91 -1.23 -2.00 13.44
N ARG A 92 -2.36 -2.70 13.63
CA ARG A 92 -2.80 -3.12 14.97
C ARG A 92 -1.90 -4.22 15.52
N ALA A 93 -1.53 -5.21 14.70
CA ALA A 93 -0.62 -6.28 15.09
C ALA A 93 0.72 -5.73 15.61
N HIS A 94 1.36 -4.82 14.86
CA HIS A 94 2.60 -4.15 15.28
C HIS A 94 2.46 -3.38 16.60
N ARG A 95 1.32 -2.72 16.83
CA ARG A 95 1.07 -1.98 18.09
C ARG A 95 0.92 -2.90 19.30
N HIS A 96 0.58 -4.16 19.07
CA HIS A 96 0.49 -5.22 20.08
C HIS A 96 1.71 -6.15 20.05
N HIS A 97 2.81 -5.72 19.44
CA HIS A 97 4.08 -6.46 19.39
C HIS A 97 4.01 -7.83 18.69
N TRP A 98 3.04 -8.01 17.79
CA TRP A 98 2.99 -9.18 16.92
C TRP A 98 3.85 -8.95 15.67
N ASP A 99 4.66 -9.96 15.33
CA ASP A 99 5.49 -9.93 14.14
C ASP A 99 4.66 -10.08 12.85
N VAL A 100 5.04 -9.31 11.83
CA VAL A 100 4.49 -9.39 10.48
C VAL A 100 5.63 -9.67 9.51
N ALA A 101 5.53 -10.75 8.74
CA ALA A 101 6.60 -11.18 7.86
C ALA A 101 6.09 -11.96 6.63
N ILE A 102 6.91 -12.01 5.60
CA ILE A 102 6.72 -12.89 4.43
C ILE A 102 7.62 -14.11 4.57
N HIS A 103 7.05 -15.29 4.36
CA HIS A 103 7.82 -16.53 4.26
C HIS A 103 8.22 -16.79 2.78
N PRO A 104 9.50 -16.74 2.40
CA PRO A 104 9.91 -16.78 0.98
C PRO A 104 9.61 -18.11 0.28
N ALA A 105 9.50 -19.22 1.02
CA ALA A 105 9.07 -20.51 0.48
C ALA A 105 7.55 -20.65 0.29
N ALA A 106 6.72 -19.84 0.96
CA ALA A 106 5.27 -19.90 0.84
C ALA A 106 4.85 -19.17 -0.44
N LYS A 107 4.49 -19.93 -1.48
CA LYS A 107 4.11 -19.40 -2.79
C LYS A 107 2.70 -19.83 -3.14
N ILE A 108 1.92 -18.86 -3.62
CA ILE A 108 0.57 -19.07 -4.12
C ILE A 108 0.43 -18.45 -5.50
N ILE A 109 -0.45 -19.01 -6.31
CA ILE A 109 -0.78 -18.47 -7.63
C ILE A 109 -1.97 -17.52 -7.44
N HIS A 110 -1.73 -16.23 -7.68
CA HIS A 110 -2.79 -15.23 -7.71
C HIS A 110 -3.12 -14.88 -9.17
N LEU A 111 -4.34 -15.20 -9.60
CA LEU A 111 -4.83 -14.83 -10.92
C LEU A 111 -5.27 -13.36 -10.89
N GLN A 112 -4.40 -12.47 -11.37
CA GLN A 112 -4.70 -11.04 -11.46
C GLN A 112 -5.92 -10.78 -12.36
N ASN A 113 -6.63 -9.66 -12.11
CA ASN A 113 -7.69 -9.09 -12.95
C ASN A 113 -9.09 -9.75 -12.92
N GLN A 114 -9.42 -10.62 -11.97
CA GLN A 114 -10.78 -11.21 -11.89
C GLN A 114 -11.75 -10.46 -10.96
N SER A 115 -11.26 -9.83 -9.88
CA SER A 115 -12.14 -9.38 -8.78
C SER A 115 -12.43 -7.88 -8.76
N SER A 116 -11.68 -7.04 -9.47
CA SER A 116 -11.84 -5.58 -9.42
C SER A 116 -11.26 -4.89 -10.65
N SER A 117 -11.88 -3.77 -11.04
CA SER A 117 -11.29 -2.86 -12.03
C SER A 117 -10.06 -2.16 -11.45
N SER A 118 -9.09 -1.84 -12.32
CA SER A 118 -7.90 -1.07 -11.95
C SER A 118 -8.25 0.26 -11.28
N LYS A 119 -9.36 0.88 -11.69
CA LYS A 119 -9.91 2.10 -11.08
C LYS A 119 -10.26 1.91 -9.61
N ASN A 120 -11.07 0.91 -9.29
CA ASN A 120 -11.51 0.67 -7.91
C ASN A 120 -10.34 0.32 -7.00
N ALA A 121 -9.34 -0.40 -7.52
CA ALA A 121 -8.13 -0.72 -6.79
C ALA A 121 -7.32 0.52 -6.41
N VAL A 122 -7.02 1.39 -7.39
CA VAL A 122 -6.21 2.59 -7.13
C VAL A 122 -6.96 3.58 -6.23
N ILE A 123 -8.23 3.87 -6.50
CA ILE A 123 -9.01 4.78 -5.66
C ILE A 123 -9.16 4.19 -4.25
N GLY A 124 -9.51 2.90 -4.15
CA GLY A 124 -9.62 2.20 -2.88
C GLY A 124 -8.35 2.32 -2.03
N GLU A 125 -7.18 2.08 -2.62
CA GLU A 125 -5.90 2.18 -1.91
C GLU A 125 -5.65 3.59 -1.36
N LEU A 126 -5.91 4.62 -2.16
CA LEU A 126 -5.73 6.03 -1.76
C LEU A 126 -6.68 6.41 -0.62
N LEU A 127 -7.94 6.00 -0.72
CA LEU A 127 -8.93 6.24 0.34
C LEU A 127 -8.64 5.40 1.60
N GLY A 128 -8.11 4.19 1.43
CA GLY A 128 -7.63 3.34 2.51
C GLY A 128 -6.50 4.00 3.29
N TYR A 129 -5.54 4.64 2.62
CA TYR A 129 -4.54 5.45 3.32
C TYR A 129 -5.19 6.60 4.10
N LEU A 130 -6.11 7.37 3.51
CA LEU A 130 -6.78 8.44 4.24
C LEU A 130 -7.51 7.89 5.48
N TYR A 131 -8.22 6.77 5.35
CA TYR A 131 -8.87 6.11 6.49
C TYR A 131 -7.87 5.70 7.58
N ILE A 132 -6.76 5.08 7.21
CA ILE A 132 -5.70 4.70 8.15
C ILE A 132 -5.14 5.94 8.87
N TRP A 133 -4.93 7.05 8.16
CA TRP A 133 -4.47 8.29 8.78
C TRP A 133 -5.51 8.89 9.72
N SER A 134 -6.81 8.83 9.40
CA SER A 134 -7.86 9.37 10.30
C SER A 134 -7.95 8.56 11.58
N LYS A 135 -7.80 7.24 11.47
CA LYS A 135 -7.96 6.32 12.58
C LYS A 135 -6.72 6.22 13.47
N HIS A 136 -5.52 6.40 12.92
CA HIS A 136 -4.29 5.97 13.59
C HIS A 136 -3.17 7.00 13.66
N LYS A 137 -3.31 8.15 12.99
CA LYS A 137 -2.26 9.17 12.94
C LYS A 137 -2.79 10.51 13.47
N PRO A 138 -1.90 11.41 13.93
CA PRO A 138 -2.31 12.75 14.33
C PRO A 138 -3.02 13.50 13.19
N LEU A 139 -4.04 14.29 13.54
CA LEU A 139 -4.86 15.02 12.56
C LEU A 139 -4.06 15.95 11.63
N TRP A 140 -2.94 16.51 12.09
CA TRP A 140 -2.09 17.32 11.20
C TRP A 140 -1.47 16.49 10.07
N GLN A 141 -1.14 15.21 10.32
CA GLN A 141 -0.59 14.33 9.30
C GLN A 141 -1.63 14.01 8.24
N MET A 142 -2.93 14.01 8.57
CA MET A 142 -4.00 13.80 7.59
C MET A 142 -3.91 14.82 6.45
N ASN A 143 -3.78 16.10 6.80
CA ASN A 143 -3.72 17.16 5.81
C ASN A 143 -2.47 17.06 4.94
N VAL A 144 -1.33 16.66 5.53
CA VAL A 144 -0.09 16.42 4.79
C VAL A 144 -0.20 15.19 3.89
N ALA A 145 -0.78 14.09 4.38
CA ALA A 145 -1.02 12.88 3.60
C ALA A 145 -1.95 13.17 2.42
N ARG A 146 -3.08 13.85 2.65
CA ARG A 146 -4.00 14.30 1.60
C ARG A 146 -3.30 15.16 0.56
N PHE A 147 -2.41 16.07 0.99
CA PHE A 147 -1.60 16.88 0.09
C PHE A 147 -0.65 16.03 -0.76
N ILE A 148 0.10 15.09 -0.15
CA ILE A 148 0.99 14.17 -0.85
C ILE A 148 0.21 13.33 -1.87
N LEU A 149 -0.92 12.75 -1.47
CA LEU A 149 -1.77 11.94 -2.34
C LEU A 149 -2.30 12.77 -3.52
N SER A 150 -2.80 13.97 -3.25
CA SER A 150 -3.30 14.89 -4.28
C SER A 150 -2.21 15.28 -5.28
N LEU A 151 -1.03 15.65 -4.78
CA LEU A 151 0.09 16.03 -5.64
C LEU A 151 0.60 14.83 -6.44
N GLY A 152 0.67 13.65 -5.85
CA GLY A 152 1.07 12.42 -6.53
C GLY A 152 0.07 11.96 -7.59
N CYS A 153 -1.24 12.14 -7.37
CA CYS A 153 -2.26 11.89 -8.39
C CYS A 153 -2.15 12.91 -9.53
N LEU A 154 -1.97 14.19 -9.21
CA LEU A 154 -1.76 15.24 -10.21
C LEU A 154 -0.52 14.98 -11.06
N LEU A 155 0.60 14.61 -10.44
CA LEU A 155 1.84 14.24 -11.13
C LEU A 155 1.63 13.06 -12.09
N ARG A 156 0.93 12.01 -11.64
CA ARG A 156 0.66 10.85 -12.51
C ARG A 156 -0.29 11.19 -13.65
N PHE A 157 -1.31 11.99 -13.37
CA PHE A 157 -2.20 12.52 -14.40
C PHE A 157 -1.40 13.28 -15.46
N THR A 158 -0.56 14.24 -15.07
CA THR A 158 0.21 15.02 -16.05
C THR A 158 1.19 14.15 -16.85
N ILE A 159 1.86 13.18 -16.21
CA ILE A 159 2.73 12.23 -16.89
C ILE A 159 1.96 11.43 -17.95
N PHE A 160 0.83 10.82 -17.57
CA PHE A 160 0.06 9.97 -18.48
C PHE A 160 -0.78 10.75 -19.51
N ASP A 161 -1.01 12.04 -19.28
CA ASP A 161 -1.69 12.92 -20.24
C ASP A 161 -0.71 13.49 -21.28
N THR A 162 0.53 13.78 -20.87
CA THR A 162 1.47 14.57 -21.72
C THR A 162 2.77 13.85 -22.10
N ILE A 163 3.43 13.16 -21.17
CA ILE A 163 4.80 12.62 -21.37
C ILE A 163 4.74 11.18 -21.90
N LEU A 164 3.89 10.35 -21.32
CA LEU A 164 3.68 8.95 -21.66
C LEU A 164 2.18 8.70 -21.86
N PRO A 165 1.61 9.14 -23.01
CA PRO A 165 0.17 9.14 -23.22
C PRO A 165 -0.50 7.78 -22.97
N ASP A 166 -1.40 7.74 -22.00
CA ASP A 166 -2.23 6.59 -21.64
C ASP A 166 -3.57 7.12 -21.10
N GLU A 167 -4.57 7.21 -21.98
CA GLU A 167 -5.87 7.82 -21.69
C GLU A 167 -6.57 7.15 -20.49
N HIS A 168 -6.52 5.82 -20.41
CA HIS A 168 -7.13 5.08 -19.32
C HIS A 168 -6.51 5.46 -17.96
N LYS A 169 -5.18 5.54 -17.88
CA LYS A 169 -4.49 5.94 -16.64
C LYS A 169 -4.68 7.42 -16.33
N ALA A 170 -4.66 8.30 -17.32
CA ALA A 170 -4.88 9.73 -17.11
C ALA A 170 -6.28 9.99 -16.52
N VAL A 171 -7.33 9.37 -17.08
CA VAL A 171 -8.70 9.45 -16.54
C VAL A 171 -8.75 8.89 -15.12
N LEU A 172 -8.15 7.72 -14.87
CA LEU A 172 -8.11 7.11 -13.55
C LEU A 172 -7.46 8.02 -12.49
N TYR A 173 -6.31 8.63 -12.77
CA TYR A 173 -5.64 9.50 -11.80
C TYR A 173 -6.33 10.86 -11.63
N ARG A 174 -7.04 11.36 -12.65
CA ARG A 174 -7.90 12.53 -12.54
C ARG A 174 -9.08 12.28 -11.61
N GLU A 175 -9.74 11.13 -11.73
CA GLU A 175 -10.83 10.72 -10.85
C GLU A 175 -10.32 10.46 -9.43
N ALA A 176 -9.20 9.76 -9.28
CA ALA A 176 -8.56 9.54 -7.98
C ALA A 176 -8.23 10.86 -7.26
N LEU A 177 -7.73 11.87 -8.00
CA LEU A 177 -7.49 13.21 -7.46
C LEU A 177 -8.77 13.86 -6.93
N HIS A 178 -9.89 13.67 -7.63
CA HIS A 178 -11.20 14.19 -7.21
C HIS A 178 -11.65 13.56 -5.89
N GLU A 179 -11.60 12.24 -5.80
CA GLU A 179 -11.99 11.48 -4.60
C GLU A 179 -11.12 11.84 -3.38
N VAL A 180 -9.80 11.87 -3.55
CA VAL A 180 -8.85 12.23 -2.46
C VAL A 180 -9.13 13.64 -1.92
N ARG A 181 -9.50 14.59 -2.77
CA ARG A 181 -9.80 15.98 -2.35
C ARG A 181 -11.14 16.10 -1.63
N GLN A 182 -12.11 15.25 -1.95
CA GLN A 182 -13.45 15.26 -1.36
C GLN A 182 -13.60 14.35 -0.14
N TYR A 183 -12.60 13.52 0.16
CA TYR A 183 -12.59 12.64 1.32
C TYR A 183 -12.85 13.43 2.61
N LYS A 184 -13.88 13.02 3.34
CA LYS A 184 -14.37 13.66 4.56
C LYS A 184 -13.60 13.18 5.78
#